data_AF-A0A5E4IJ60-F1
#
_entry.id   AF-A0A5E4IJ60-F1
#
_cell.length_a   1.000
_cell.length_b   1.000
_cell.length_c   1.000
_cell.angle_alpha   90.00
_cell.angle_beta   90.00
_cell.angle_gamma   90.00
#
_symmetry.space_group_name_H-M   'P 1'
#
loop_
_entity.id
_entity.type
_entity.pdbx_description
1 polymer ?
#
loop_
_entity_poly.entity_id
_entity_poly.type
_entity_poly.pdbx_seq_one_letter_code
_entity_poly.pdbx_strand_id
1 'polypeptide(L)'
;MTILEEARHSLIIIEHDPMLYEDATGMIDLVSREMSDAAKDAAVLLYAPGTDPFLEDLTRNADRVFYFEEGPKARTKLIAKAYPRAQKSQRTLEAWT
;
A
#
# COMPACT_ATOMS: atom_id res chain seq x y z
N MET A 1 10.40 -36.99 -4.28
CA MET A 1 9.36 -36.12 -4.86
C MET A 1 8.08 -36.31 -4.10
N THR A 2 7.65 -35.25 -3.41
CA THR A 2 6.36 -35.22 -2.72
C THR A 2 5.40 -34.30 -3.47
N ILE A 3 4.09 -34.51 -3.34
CA ILE A 3 3.05 -33.64 -3.92
C ILE A 3 3.28 -32.16 -3.53
N LEU A 4 3.82 -31.92 -2.33
CA LEU A 4 4.14 -30.58 -1.84
C LEU A 4 5.30 -29.92 -2.60
N GLU A 5 6.29 -30.69 -3.07
CA GLU A 5 7.39 -30.14 -3.88
C GLU A 5 6.93 -29.69 -5.26
N GLU A 6 5.95 -30.38 -5.84
CA GLU A 6 5.37 -30.02 -7.14
C GLU A 6 4.36 -28.87 -7.05
N ALA A 7 3.67 -28.74 -5.91
CA ALA A 7 2.68 -27.69 -5.69
C ALA A 7 3.27 -26.38 -5.14
N ARG A 8 4.55 -26.35 -4.74
CA ARG A 8 5.16 -25.16 -4.15
C ARG A 8 5.26 -24.02 -5.16
N HIS A 9 4.97 -22.80 -4.73
CA HIS A 9 5.13 -21.59 -5.53
C HIS A 9 5.79 -20.51 -4.67
N SER A 10 6.73 -19.78 -5.25
CA SER A 10 7.34 -18.60 -4.64
C SER A 10 6.61 -17.34 -5.11
N LEU A 11 6.28 -16.45 -4.19
CA LEU A 11 5.70 -15.13 -4.47
C LEU A 11 6.62 -14.05 -3.90
N ILE A 12 7.05 -13.13 -4.75
CA ILE A 12 7.82 -11.94 -4.40
C ILE A 12 6.89 -10.74 -4.51
N ILE A 13 6.80 -9.94 -3.44
CA ILE A 13 5.97 -8.74 -3.41
C ILE A 13 6.89 -7.54 -3.27
N ILE A 14 6.74 -6.57 -4.17
CA ILE A 14 7.55 -5.36 -4.23
C ILE A 14 6.62 -4.16 -4.16
N GLU A 15 6.80 -3.32 -3.15
CA GLU A 15 6.21 -1.98 -3.11
C GLU A 15 7.09 -1.04 -3.91
N HIS A 16 6.51 -0.40 -4.93
CA HIS A 16 7.16 0.65 -5.69
C HIS A 16 7.12 1.96 -4.91
N ASP A 17 8.31 2.49 -4.62
CA ASP A 17 8.49 3.82 -4.05
C ASP A 17 9.25 4.70 -5.06
N PRO A 18 8.59 5.67 -5.71
CA PRO A 18 9.23 6.53 -6.70
C PRO A 18 10.37 7.37 -6.12
N MET A 19 10.39 7.63 -4.81
CA MET A 19 11.44 8.42 -4.15
C MET A 19 12.81 7.74 -4.20
N LEU A 20 12.85 6.42 -4.43
CA LEU A 20 14.10 5.67 -4.57
C LEU A 20 14.83 5.97 -5.89
N TYR A 21 14.19 6.65 -6.84
CA TYR A 21 14.71 6.86 -8.19
C TYR A 21 15.01 8.33 -8.54
N GLU A 22 14.70 9.29 -7.66
CA GLU A 22 14.73 10.74 -7.96
C GLU A 22 16.08 11.25 -8.50
N ASP A 23 17.19 10.59 -8.19
CA ASP A 23 18.54 10.93 -8.69
C ASP A 23 19.28 9.73 -9.32
N ALA A 24 18.58 8.61 -9.55
CA ALA A 24 19.18 7.34 -9.93
C ALA A 24 18.98 7.02 -11.43
N THR A 25 19.55 7.86 -12.30
CA THR A 25 19.48 7.69 -13.76
C THR A 25 19.97 6.28 -14.17
N GLY A 26 19.11 5.52 -14.85
CA GLY A 26 19.41 4.16 -15.32
C GLY A 26 19.18 3.04 -14.30
N MET A 27 18.80 3.36 -13.06
CA MET A 27 18.50 2.34 -12.04
C MET A 27 17.21 1.57 -12.38
N ILE A 28 16.24 2.22 -13.02
CA ILE A 28 14.98 1.59 -13.46
C ILE A 28 15.25 0.42 -14.41
N ASP A 29 16.14 0.59 -15.38
CA ASP A 29 16.48 -0.48 -16.33
C ASP A 29 17.09 -1.69 -15.60
N LEU A 30 17.98 -1.44 -14.63
CA LEU A 30 18.59 -2.48 -13.81
C LEU A 30 17.54 -3.21 -12.97
N VAL A 31 16.73 -2.46 -12.21
CA VAL A 31 15.67 -3.03 -11.36
C VAL A 31 14.67 -3.84 -12.18
N SER A 32 14.26 -3.33 -13.36
CA SER A 32 13.33 -4.04 -14.23
C SER A 32 13.90 -5.38 -14.72
N ARG A 33 15.20 -5.46 -15.00
CA ARG A 33 15.87 -6.69 -15.42
C ARG A 33 15.98 -7.69 -14.27
N GLU A 34 16.38 -7.24 -13.09
CA GLU A 34 16.43 -8.10 -11.91
C GLU A 34 15.05 -8.67 -11.56
N MET A 35 13.99 -7.86 -11.71
CA MET A 35 12.61 -8.33 -11.54
C MET A 35 12.22 -9.38 -12.60
N SER A 36 12.59 -9.16 -13.86
CA SER A 36 12.34 -10.12 -14.95
C SER A 36 13.12 -11.43 -14.74
N ASP A 37 14.34 -11.37 -14.22
CA ASP A 37 15.12 -12.55 -13.86
C ASP A 37 14.48 -13.31 -12.69
N ALA A 38 14.03 -12.60 -11.64
CA ALA A 38 13.32 -13.21 -10.51
C ALA A 38 11.98 -13.85 -10.94
N ALA A 39 11.32 -13.30 -11.96
CA ALA A 39 10.06 -13.80 -12.47
C ALA A 39 10.17 -15.18 -13.16
N LYS A 40 11.38 -15.62 -13.50
CA LYS A 40 11.65 -16.97 -14.05
C LYS A 40 11.41 -18.08 -13.03
N ASP A 41 11.64 -17.79 -11.75
CA ASP A 41 11.57 -18.77 -10.65
C ASP A 41 10.45 -18.49 -9.64
N ALA A 42 9.86 -17.29 -9.67
CA ALA A 42 8.81 -16.87 -8.74
C ALA A 42 7.76 -15.99 -9.43
N ALA A 43 6.53 -15.96 -8.88
CA ALA A 43 5.59 -14.92 -9.25
C ALA A 43 6.05 -13.59 -8.63
N VAL A 44 6.19 -12.54 -9.42
CA VAL A 44 6.52 -11.20 -8.94
C VAL A 44 5.28 -10.31 -9.00
N LEU A 45 4.92 -9.72 -7.87
CA LEU A 45 3.83 -8.76 -7.74
C LEU A 45 4.42 -7.38 -7.39
N LEU A 46 4.41 -6.47 -8.37
CA LEU A 46 4.70 -5.06 -8.14
C LEU A 46 3.40 -4.33 -7.81
N TYR A 47 3.38 -3.59 -6.71
CA TYR A 47 2.26 -2.70 -6.37
C TYR A 47 2.76 -1.29 -6.03
N ALA A 48 1.93 -0.29 -6.29
CA ALA A 48 2.20 1.10 -5.99
C ALA A 48 0.91 1.78 -5.51
N PRO A 49 0.98 2.78 -4.61
CA PRO A 49 -0.19 3.54 -4.16
C PRO A 49 -0.78 4.46 -5.24
N GLY A 50 -0.05 4.71 -6.33
CA GLY A 50 -0.49 5.50 -7.47
C GLY A 50 0.33 5.15 -8.71
N THR A 51 -0.08 5.65 -9.87
CA THR A 51 0.72 5.57 -11.10
C THR A 51 1.71 6.72 -11.18
N ASP A 52 2.92 6.41 -11.66
CA ASP A 52 3.97 7.37 -11.94
C ASP A 52 4.82 6.89 -13.13
N PRO A 53 5.64 7.76 -13.73
CA PRO A 53 6.43 7.39 -14.92
C PRO A 53 7.37 6.19 -14.70
N PHE A 54 7.92 6.03 -13.50
CA PHE A 54 8.82 4.93 -13.19
C PHE A 54 8.07 3.60 -13.16
N LEU A 55 6.85 3.59 -12.60
CA LEU A 55 5.98 2.41 -12.61
C LEU A 55 5.61 1.99 -14.05
N GLU A 56 5.34 2.95 -14.93
CA GLU A 56 5.06 2.68 -16.35
C GLU A 56 6.25 2.01 -17.06
N ASP A 57 7.47 2.43 -16.75
CA ASP A 57 8.67 1.84 -17.33
C ASP A 57 8.96 0.43 -16.78
N LEU A 58 8.79 0.21 -15.47
CA LEU A 58 8.96 -1.10 -14.83
C LEU A 58 7.96 -2.14 -15.37
N THR A 59 6.69 -1.73 -15.54
CA THR A 59 5.62 -2.63 -15.99
C THR A 59 5.81 -3.14 -17.42
N ARG A 60 6.60 -2.46 -18.25
CA ARG A 60 6.90 -2.88 -19.63
C ARG A 60 7.62 -4.23 -19.71
N ASN A 61 8.44 -4.54 -18.70
CA ASN A 61 9.25 -5.77 -18.65
C ASN A 61 8.69 -6.84 -17.70
N ALA A 62 7.54 -6.57 -17.07
CA ALA A 62 6.95 -7.48 -16.10
C ALA A 62 6.12 -8.59 -16.78
N ASP A 63 6.27 -9.84 -16.33
CA ASP A 63 5.52 -10.98 -16.87
C ASP A 63 4.01 -10.90 -16.55
N ARG A 64 3.64 -10.34 -15.39
CA ARG A 64 2.25 -10.14 -14.96
C ARG A 64 2.14 -8.87 -14.12
N VAL A 65 1.17 -8.03 -14.42
CA VAL A 65 0.92 -6.76 -13.70
C VAL A 65 -0.50 -6.78 -13.16
N PHE A 66 -0.65 -6.52 -11.86
CA PHE A 66 -1.94 -6.31 -11.20
C PHE A 66 -1.95 -4.89 -10.64
N TYR A 67 -2.90 -4.08 -11.09
CA TYR A 67 -3.05 -2.71 -10.64
C TYR A 67 -4.33 -2.58 -9.80
N PHE A 68 -4.20 -1.95 -8.63
CA PHE A 68 -5.31 -1.65 -7.73
C PHE A 68 -5.41 -0.13 -7.60
N GLU A 69 -6.42 0.46 -8.23
CA GLU A 69 -6.73 1.87 -8.02
C GLU A 69 -7.36 2.08 -6.64
N GLU A 70 -7.04 3.21 -6.02
CA GLU A 70 -7.82 3.70 -4.89
C GLU A 70 -9.27 3.90 -5.35
N GLY A 71 -10.17 3.04 -4.88
CA GLY A 71 -11.60 3.22 -5.10
C GLY A 71 -12.09 4.55 -4.52
N PRO A 72 -13.26 5.06 -4.95
CA PRO A 72 -13.76 6.36 -4.52
C PRO A 72 -13.75 6.48 -2.99
N LYS A 73 -12.93 7.39 -2.46
CA LYS A 73 -12.86 7.67 -1.02
C LYS A 73 -14.24 8.15 -0.56
N ALA A 74 -14.94 7.31 0.19
CA ALA A 74 -16.16 7.72 0.85
C ALA A 74 -15.81 8.93 1.72
N ARG A 75 -16.36 10.11 1.37
CA ARG A 75 -16.14 11.35 2.11
C ARG A 75 -16.48 11.07 3.57
N THR A 76 -15.47 11.02 4.45
CA THR A 76 -15.69 10.81 5.87
C THR A 76 -16.55 11.96 6.35
N LYS A 77 -17.86 11.73 6.50
CA LYS A 77 -18.76 12.70 7.12
C LYS A 77 -18.31 12.76 8.57
N LEU A 78 -17.48 13.75 8.89
CA LEU A 78 -17.25 14.19 10.25
C LEU A 78 -18.62 14.60 10.79
N ILE A 79 -19.30 13.67 11.45
CA ILE A 79 -20.47 13.99 12.25
C ILE A 79 -19.92 14.76 13.44
N ALA A 80 -19.91 16.09 13.32
CA ALA A 80 -19.73 16.96 14.46
C ALA A 80 -20.89 16.66 15.42
N LYS A 81 -20.63 15.83 16.43
CA LYS A 81 -21.55 15.68 17.56
C LYS A 81 -21.65 17.05 18.22
N ALA A 82 -22.71 17.78 17.89
CA ALA A 82 -23.09 18.97 18.62
C ALA A 82 -23.41 18.52 20.06
N TYR A 83 -22.48 18.80 20.98
CA TYR A 83 -22.74 18.66 22.41
C TYR A 83 -23.83 19.68 22.78
N PRO A 84 -25.01 19.26 23.27
CA PRO A 84 -25.96 20.19 23.84
C PRO A 84 -25.31 20.84 25.06
N ARG A 85 -25.34 22.18 25.12
CA ARG A 85 -24.88 22.97 26.28
C ARG A 85 -25.52 22.41 27.54
N ALA A 86 -24.70 21.79 28.40
CA ALA A 86 -25.13 21.33 29.70
C ALA A 86 -25.63 22.52 30.52
N GLN A 87 -26.92 22.46 30.84
CA GLN A 87 -27.66 23.39 31.67
C GLN A 87 -27.05 23.41 33.08
N LYS A 88 -26.81 24.62 33.58
CA LYS A 88 -26.33 24.95 34.93
C LYS A 88 -27.09 24.17 36.03
N SER A 89 -26.37 23.36 36.81
CA SER A 89 -26.36 23.39 38.28
C SER A 89 -25.51 22.24 38.85
N GLN A 90 -24.21 22.45 39.02
CA GLN A 90 -23.44 21.65 39.99
C GLN A 90 -23.59 22.32 41.36
N ARG A 91 -24.26 21.64 42.30
CA ARG A 91 -24.16 21.92 43.73
C ARG A 91 -23.25 20.85 44.34
N THR A 92 -22.12 21.30 44.89
CA THR A 92 -21.20 20.47 45.67
C THR A 92 -21.89 20.03 46.96
N LEU A 93 -21.82 18.73 47.28
CA LEU A 93 -22.28 18.18 48.56
C LEU A 93 -21.12 18.26 49.56
N GLU A 94 -21.23 19.13 50.55
CA GLU A 94 -20.34 19.17 51.72
C GLU A 94 -20.61 17.93 52.59
N ALA A 95 -19.54 17.22 52.99
CA ALA A 95 -19.61 16.08 53.89
C ALA A 95 -19.73 16.57 55.35
N TRP A 96 -20.72 16.04 56.08
CA TRP A 96 -20.92 16.34 57.49
C TRP A 96 -19.97 15.48 58.35
N THR A 97 -19.42 16.09 59.40
CA THR A 97 -18.59 15.44 60.45
C THR A 97 -19.47 14.83 61.52
#